data_AF-A0A6N8AYD1-F1
#
_entry.id   AF-A0A6N8AYD1-F1
#
_cell.length_a   1.000
_cell.length_b   1.000
_cell.length_c   1.000
_cell.angle_alpha   90.00
_cell.angle_beta   90.00
_cell.angle_gamma   90.00
#
_symmetry.space_group_name_H-M   'P 1'
#
loop_
_entity.id
_entity.type
_entity.pdbx_description
1 polymer ?
#
loop_
_entity_poly.entity_id
_entity_poly.type
_entity_poly.pdbx_seq_one_letter_code
_entity_poly.pdbx_strand_id
1 'polypeptide(L)'
;MSSHPDHDWVEVLRAHCAQSSQRKVAERLGYSTSVINQVLGGKYNGDLKAVQTKVEGVFMGLSVNCPVVGELPRDRCLDYQRRDFAATNHLRVQLSRACPTCKHFRGKQA
;
A
#
# COMPACT_ATOMS: atom_id res chain seq x y z
N MET A 1 6.14 -17.88 20.06
CA MET A 1 5.15 -16.87 19.60
C MET A 1 5.44 -16.63 18.14
N SER A 2 4.40 -16.74 17.32
CA SER A 2 4.44 -17.12 15.90
C SER A 2 5.32 -16.26 15.01
N SER A 3 6.37 -16.86 14.48
CA SER A 3 7.10 -16.40 13.29
C SER A 3 6.43 -17.00 12.05
N HIS A 4 5.77 -16.16 11.24
CA HIS A 4 5.51 -16.47 9.84
C HIS A 4 6.02 -15.27 9.00
N PRO A 5 7.15 -15.42 8.28
CA PRO A 5 7.68 -14.41 7.38
C PRO A 5 6.99 -14.55 6.00
N ASP A 6 5.67 -14.37 5.97
CA ASP A 6 4.90 -14.33 4.73
C ASP A 6 4.10 -13.03 4.76
N HIS A 7 4.45 -12.09 3.87
CA HIS A 7 3.91 -10.74 3.84
C HIS A 7 2.40 -10.72 4.07
N ASP A 8 1.98 -10.26 5.25
CA ASP A 8 0.58 -10.27 5.66
C ASP A 8 -0.18 -9.28 4.75
N TRP A 9 -0.81 -9.79 3.70
CA TRP A 9 -1.56 -8.99 2.74
C TRP A 9 -2.64 -8.12 3.42
N VAL A 10 -3.08 -8.50 4.62
CA VAL A 10 -3.97 -7.69 5.46
C VAL A 10 -3.25 -6.46 6.02
N GLU A 11 -1.96 -6.56 6.36
CA GLU A 11 -1.14 -5.40 6.73
C GLU A 11 -0.95 -4.45 5.54
N VAL A 12 -0.68 -4.99 4.34
CA VAL A 12 -0.63 -4.20 3.10
C VAL A 12 -1.97 -3.48 2.90
N LEU A 13 -3.09 -4.21 3.00
CA LEU A 13 -4.44 -3.65 2.90
C LEU A 13 -4.70 -2.56 3.94
N ARG A 14 -4.38 -2.82 5.21
CA ARG A 14 -4.54 -1.88 6.33
C ARG A 14 -3.76 -0.60 6.08
N ALA A 15 -2.51 -0.75 5.67
CA ALA A 15 -1.65 0.37 5.40
C ALA A 15 -2.21 1.18 4.21
N HIS A 16 -2.71 0.54 3.14
CA HIS A 16 -3.39 1.21 2.03
C HIS A 16 -4.66 1.97 2.47
N CYS A 17 -5.47 1.39 3.34
CA CYS A 17 -6.65 2.04 3.91
C CYS A 17 -6.27 3.27 4.76
N ALA A 18 -5.20 3.18 5.56
CA ALA A 18 -4.72 4.29 6.37
C ALA A 18 -4.16 5.46 5.54
N GLN A 19 -3.60 5.19 4.36
CA GLN A 19 -3.01 6.23 3.50
C GLN A 19 -4.02 6.92 2.59
N SER A 20 -5.10 6.23 2.26
CA SER A 20 -6.12 6.69 1.35
C SER A 20 -7.45 6.70 2.10
N SER A 21 -8.32 5.74 1.81
CA SER A 21 -9.53 5.46 2.57
C SER A 21 -9.99 4.05 2.21
N GLN A 22 -10.72 3.40 3.11
CA GLN A 22 -11.32 2.09 2.83
C GLN A 22 -12.16 2.11 1.53
N ARG A 23 -12.82 3.22 1.22
CA ARG A 23 -13.58 3.43 -0.03
C ARG A 23 -12.73 3.27 -1.29
N LYS A 24 -11.62 4.02 -1.38
CA LYS A 24 -10.72 3.96 -2.55
C LYS A 24 -10.08 2.59 -2.72
N VAL A 25 -9.75 1.94 -1.61
CA VAL A 25 -9.20 0.57 -1.62
C VAL A 25 -10.24 -0.44 -2.10
N ALA A 26 -11.47 -0.32 -1.63
CA ALA A 26 -12.59 -1.17 -2.03
C ALA A 26 -12.89 -1.02 -3.54
N GLU A 27 -12.97 0.22 -4.04
CA GLU A 27 -13.14 0.51 -5.48
C GLU A 27 -12.03 -0.10 -6.33
N ARG A 28 -10.77 -0.01 -5.89
CA ARG A 28 -9.62 -0.61 -6.60
C ARG A 28 -9.64 -2.13 -6.63
N LEU A 29 -10.12 -2.75 -5.56
CA LEU A 29 -10.21 -4.21 -5.48
C LEU A 29 -11.50 -4.76 -6.12
N GLY A 30 -12.47 -3.90 -6.44
CA GLY A 30 -13.80 -4.31 -6.91
C GLY A 30 -14.68 -4.87 -5.79
N TYR A 31 -14.42 -4.51 -4.54
CA TYR A 31 -15.21 -4.92 -3.38
C TYR A 31 -15.93 -3.74 -2.74
N SER A 32 -16.88 -4.05 -1.85
CA SER A 32 -17.54 -3.04 -1.02
C SER A 32 -16.68 -2.65 0.17
N THR A 33 -16.79 -1.41 0.64
CA THR A 33 -16.15 -0.92 1.87
C THR A 33 -16.41 -1.78 3.09
N SER A 34 -17.63 -2.35 3.19
CA SER A 34 -18.00 -3.27 4.27
C SER A 34 -17.11 -4.52 4.28
N VAL A 35 -16.83 -5.10 3.09
CA VAL A 35 -15.96 -6.27 2.95
C VAL A 35 -14.55 -5.94 3.45
N ILE A 36 -13.99 -4.80 3.03
CA ILE A 36 -12.67 -4.35 3.48
C ILE A 36 -12.64 -4.18 5.00
N ASN A 37 -13.67 -3.58 5.59
CA ASN A 37 -13.75 -3.40 7.05
C ASN A 37 -13.84 -4.74 7.80
N GLN A 38 -14.65 -5.68 7.30
CA GLN A 38 -14.76 -7.03 7.88
C GLN A 38 -13.45 -7.81 7.78
N VAL A 39 -12.74 -7.69 6.66
CA VAL A 39 -11.43 -8.32 6.45
C VAL A 39 -10.39 -7.74 7.41
N LEU A 40 -10.31 -6.41 7.51
CA LEU A 40 -9.40 -5.73 8.44
C LEU A 40 -9.67 -6.05 9.91
N GLY A 41 -10.94 -6.32 10.25
CA GLY A 41 -11.39 -6.71 11.58
C GLY A 41 -11.35 -8.21 11.84
N GLY A 42 -10.93 -9.04 10.88
CA GLY A 42 -10.88 -10.51 11.02
C GLY A 42 -12.26 -11.17 11.17
N LYS A 43 -13.34 -10.49 10.77
CA LYS A 43 -14.73 -10.97 10.87
C LYS A 43 -15.33 -11.39 9.53
N TYR A 44 -14.54 -11.34 8.46
CA TYR A 44 -15.00 -11.73 7.13
C TYR A 44 -15.00 -13.26 7.01
N ASN A 45 -16.20 -13.85 6.98
CA ASN A 45 -16.41 -15.29 6.83
C ASN A 45 -16.59 -15.73 5.36
N GLY A 46 -16.38 -14.82 4.40
CA GLY A 46 -16.43 -15.15 2.97
C GLY A 46 -15.08 -15.67 2.45
N ASP A 47 -14.89 -15.60 1.13
CA ASP A 47 -13.69 -16.06 0.45
C ASP A 47 -12.48 -15.14 0.68
N LEU A 48 -11.83 -15.28 1.84
CA LEU A 48 -10.59 -14.57 2.17
C LEU A 48 -9.50 -14.81 1.13
N LYS A 49 -9.41 -16.02 0.56
CA LYS A 49 -8.46 -16.33 -0.52
C LYS A 49 -8.69 -15.47 -1.76
N ALA A 50 -9.95 -15.24 -2.16
CA ALA A 50 -10.24 -14.40 -3.32
C ALA A 50 -9.84 -12.93 -3.06
N VAL A 51 -10.08 -12.44 -1.85
CA VAL A 51 -9.64 -11.11 -1.42
C VAL A 51 -8.12 -11.03 -1.41
N GLN A 52 -7.43 -12.03 -0.86
CA GLN A 52 -5.97 -12.12 -0.85
C GLN A 52 -5.42 -12.05 -2.27
N THR A 53 -5.87 -12.91 -3.19
CA THR A 53 -5.39 -12.91 -4.58
C THR A 53 -5.64 -11.58 -5.29
N LYS A 54 -6.75 -10.90 -4.99
CA LYS A 54 -7.02 -9.55 -5.49
C LYS A 54 -6.06 -8.52 -4.90
N VAL A 55 -5.81 -8.56 -3.59
CA VAL A 55 -4.87 -7.67 -2.91
C VAL A 55 -3.45 -7.91 -3.43
N GLU A 56 -3.06 -9.17 -3.60
CA GLU A 56 -1.77 -9.55 -4.16
C GLU A 56 -1.64 -9.10 -5.61
N GLY A 57 -2.64 -9.34 -6.46
CA GLY A 57 -2.62 -8.92 -7.86
C GLY A 57 -2.63 -7.41 -8.06
N VAL A 58 -3.41 -6.68 -7.25
CA VAL A 58 -3.60 -5.21 -7.40
C VAL A 58 -2.51 -4.43 -6.69
N PHE A 59 -2.14 -4.85 -5.48
CA PHE A 59 -1.14 -4.16 -4.68
C PHE A 59 0.22 -4.83 -4.81
N MET A 60 0.36 -6.14 -4.62
CA MET A 60 1.67 -6.82 -4.54
C MET A 60 2.29 -7.21 -5.89
N GLY A 61 1.55 -7.17 -6.99
CA GLY A 61 1.97 -7.66 -8.32
C GLY A 61 3.17 -6.93 -8.95
N LEU A 62 3.57 -5.77 -8.41
CA LEU A 62 4.82 -5.08 -8.73
C LEU A 62 5.37 -4.48 -7.44
N SER A 63 5.99 -5.26 -6.56
CA SER A 63 6.74 -4.70 -5.44
C SER A 63 8.04 -4.04 -5.92
N VAL A 64 8.36 -2.88 -5.38
CA VAL A 64 9.62 -2.17 -5.59
C VAL A 64 10.31 -1.99 -4.24
N ASN A 65 11.63 -2.12 -4.23
CA ASN A 65 12.40 -1.87 -3.02
C ASN A 65 12.73 -0.37 -2.92
N CYS A 66 12.10 0.31 -1.97
CA CYS A 66 12.34 1.72 -1.70
C CYS A 66 13.43 1.88 -0.64
N PRO A 67 14.44 2.74 -0.86
CA PRO A 67 15.51 2.95 0.12
C PRO A 67 15.05 3.58 1.45
N VAL A 68 13.83 4.14 1.53
CA VAL A 68 13.29 4.77 2.74
C VAL A 68 12.32 3.88 3.49
N VAL A 69 11.42 3.22 2.76
CA VAL A 69 10.29 2.46 3.34
C VAL A 69 10.55 0.95 3.29
N GLY A 70 11.52 0.49 2.51
CA GLY A 70 11.76 -0.92 2.21
C GLY A 70 10.91 -1.41 1.05
N GLU A 71 10.59 -2.71 1.07
CA GLU A 71 9.76 -3.31 0.02
C GLU A 71 8.33 -2.77 0.08
N LEU A 72 7.87 -2.20 -1.03
CA LEU A 72 6.52 -1.66 -1.13
C LEU A 72 5.94 -1.83 -2.52
N PRO A 73 4.62 -1.92 -2.64
CA PRO A 73 3.98 -2.04 -3.94
C PRO A 73 4.21 -0.81 -4.82
N ARG A 74 4.43 -0.98 -6.12
CA ARG A 74 4.76 0.10 -7.07
C ARG A 74 3.72 1.21 -7.06
N ASP A 75 2.45 0.88 -6.85
CA ASP A 75 1.39 1.86 -6.66
C ASP A 75 1.67 2.82 -5.49
N ARG A 76 2.19 2.31 -4.37
CA ARG A 76 2.65 3.13 -3.23
C ARG A 76 3.84 3.99 -3.61
N CYS A 77 4.80 3.45 -4.36
CA CYS A 77 5.94 4.23 -4.83
C CYS A 77 5.48 5.45 -5.63
N LEU A 78 4.51 5.24 -6.53
CA LEU A 78 3.93 6.31 -7.34
C LEU A 78 3.07 7.29 -6.52
N ASP A 79 2.35 6.81 -5.51
CA ASP A 79 1.59 7.68 -4.59
C ASP A 79 2.52 8.58 -3.76
N TYR A 80 3.62 8.03 -3.23
CA TYR A 80 4.65 8.78 -2.54
C TYR A 80 5.34 9.82 -3.42
N GLN A 81 5.58 9.49 -4.70
CA GLN A 81 6.15 10.44 -5.66
C GLN A 81 5.19 11.58 -6.03
N ARG A 82 3.88 11.33 -6.06
CA ARG A 82 2.85 12.35 -6.35
C ARG A 82 2.62 13.32 -5.19
N ARG A 83 2.86 12.86 -3.97
CA ARG A 83 2.65 13.59 -2.73
C ARG A 83 3.62 14.76 -2.60
N ASP A 84 3.10 15.95 -2.29
CA ASP A 84 3.94 17.12 -2.01
C ASP A 84 4.82 16.97 -0.77
N PHE A 85 5.92 17.72 -0.77
CA PHE A 85 6.78 17.83 0.38
C PHE A 85 6.02 18.44 1.56
N ALA A 86 6.16 17.84 2.75
CA ALA A 86 5.61 18.35 3.99
C ALA A 86 6.63 18.16 5.11
N ALA A 87 7.13 19.26 5.67
CA ALA A 87 8.18 19.25 6.71
C ALA A 87 7.71 18.62 8.04
N THR A 88 6.39 18.62 8.30
CA THR A 88 5.79 18.05 9.52
C THR A 88 5.84 16.52 9.58
N ASN A 89 6.12 15.84 8.47
CA ASN A 89 6.12 14.38 8.40
C ASN A 89 7.52 13.86 8.03
N HIS A 90 8.19 13.21 8.98
CA HIS A 90 9.54 12.65 8.82
C HIS A 90 9.67 11.74 7.59
N LEU A 91 8.62 10.97 7.28
CA LEU A 91 8.61 10.06 6.13
C LEU A 91 8.63 10.86 4.82
N ARG A 92 7.86 11.95 4.74
CA ARG A 92 7.84 12.84 3.57
C ARG A 92 9.17 13.55 3.37
N VAL A 93 9.83 13.96 4.46
CA VAL A 93 11.17 14.56 4.39
C VAL A 93 12.19 13.56 3.85
N GLN A 94 12.19 12.32 4.34
CA GLN A 94 13.08 11.27 3.85
C GLN A 94 12.79 10.89 2.39
N LEU A 95 11.52 10.70 2.04
CA LEU A 95 11.10 10.39 0.67
C LEU A 95 11.47 11.50 -0.31
N SER A 96 11.34 12.78 0.07
CA SER A 96 11.71 13.90 -0.79
C SER A 96 13.21 13.97 -1.07
N ARG A 97 14.05 13.48 -0.14
CA ARG A 97 15.51 13.43 -0.32
C ARG A 97 15.95 12.20 -1.13
N ALA A 98 15.28 11.06 -0.94
CA ALA A 98 15.67 9.79 -1.56
C ALA A 98 14.95 9.44 -2.88
N CYS A 99 13.75 9.98 -3.13
CA CYS A 99 13.06 9.79 -4.41
C CYS A 99 13.85 10.30 -5.61
N PRO A 100 14.47 11.51 -5.62
CA PRO A 100 15.19 11.98 -6.80
C PRO A 100 16.40 11.10 -7.18
N THR A 101 16.93 10.32 -6.24
CA THR A 101 18.03 9.37 -6.48
C THR A 101 17.54 7.93 -6.73
N CYS A 102 16.23 7.68 -6.72
CA CYS A 102 15.65 6.35 -6.87
C CYS A 102 15.46 5.96 -8.34
N LYS A 103 15.86 4.74 -8.71
CA LYS A 103 15.67 4.16 -10.05
C LYS A 103 14.21 4.08 -10.53
N HIS A 104 13.25 4.14 -9.60
CA HIS A 104 11.82 4.10 -9.88
C HIS A 104 11.16 5.49 -9.95
N PHE A 105 11.95 6.55 -9.82
CA PHE A 105 11.48 7.92 -9.90
C PHE A 105 11.03 8.26 -11.32
N ARG A 106 9.77 8.69 -11.48
CA ARG A 106 9.20 9.07 -12.78
C ARG A 106 9.09 10.58 -12.98
N GLY A 107 9.54 11.40 -12.03
CA GLY A 107 9.36 12.85 -12.05
C GLY A 107 7.89 13.24 -11.85
N LYS A 108 7.63 14.38 -11.21
CA LYS A 108 6.29 14.99 -11.22
C LYS A 108 5.97 15.34 -12.68
N GLN A 109 5.18 14.52 -13.37
CA GLN A 109 4.51 15.01 -14.56
C GLN A 109 3.47 16.03 -14.10
N ALA A 110 3.67 17.25 -14.58
CA ALA A 110 2.83 18.42 -14.32
C ALA A 110 1.39 18.20 -14.76
#